data_AF-A0A096LT59-F1
#
_entry.id   AF-A0A096LT59-F1
#
_cell.length_a   1.000
_cell.length_b   1.000
_cell.length_c   1.000
_cell.angle_alpha   90.00
_cell.angle_beta   90.00
_cell.angle_gamma   90.00
#
_symmetry.space_group_name_H-M   'P 1'
#
loop_
_entity.id
_entity.type
_entity.pdbx_description
1 polymer ?
#
loop_
_entity_poly.entity_id
_entity_poly.type
_entity_poly.pdbx_seq_one_letter_code
_entity_poly.pdbx_strand_id
1 'polypeptide(L)'
;MLRLVLLLLLGGTHATHFLGTMMTYYPKQTHADGSVTVSLRYKLGFTSCYHSDIWSCLGYCGSLNPTLQEVDMEPSGEWCQREGTMTTLIFPSYLTQLVFAGGNWIDYIQNNVVSWRAETFVELGIRSDTRKPNASPQSTIMPAVRVPSNCQRDYDLMAFDPDGDNVECRFGSDSLLNQCFSVQSCTLSFNRTNSTNEGPYAVQLVLEDFPKQTITLTTVYGAQTTKTTSQAIS
;
A
#
# COMPACT_ATOMS: atom_id res chain seq x y z
N MET A 1 49.34 17.69 -21.25
CA MET A 1 48.10 18.29 -20.70
C MET A 1 47.07 17.19 -20.54
N LEU A 2 46.99 16.58 -19.36
CA LEU A 2 46.06 15.49 -19.05
C LEU A 2 44.67 16.11 -18.85
N ARG A 3 43.74 15.90 -19.79
CA ARG A 3 42.35 16.37 -19.65
C ARG A 3 41.60 15.41 -18.72
N LEU A 4 41.29 15.88 -17.52
CA LEU A 4 40.36 15.24 -16.60
C LEU A 4 38.94 15.36 -17.18
N VAL A 5 38.36 14.24 -17.62
CA VAL A 5 36.95 14.18 -18.01
C VAL A 5 36.15 13.89 -16.73
N LEU A 6 35.49 14.90 -16.20
CA LEU A 6 34.56 14.76 -15.08
C LEU A 6 33.22 14.25 -15.65
N LEU A 7 33.02 12.93 -15.65
CA LEU A 7 31.72 12.31 -15.91
C LEU A 7 30.82 12.55 -14.70
N LEU A 8 30.11 13.67 -14.69
CA LEU A 8 28.95 13.86 -13.82
C LEU A 8 27.86 12.88 -14.27
N LEU A 9 27.82 11.71 -13.63
CA LEU A 9 26.63 10.87 -13.59
C LEU A 9 25.55 11.64 -12.81
N LEU A 10 24.85 12.53 -13.50
CA LEU A 10 23.53 13.02 -13.07
C LEU A 10 22.57 11.83 -13.20
N GLY A 11 22.60 10.95 -12.21
CA GLY A 11 21.55 9.96 -11.98
C GLY A 11 20.29 10.68 -11.53
N GLY A 12 19.63 11.38 -12.46
CA GLY A 12 18.25 11.79 -12.28
C GLY A 12 17.39 10.55 -12.43
N THR A 13 16.92 9.98 -11.32
CA THR A 13 15.83 9.02 -11.35
C THR A 13 14.55 9.79 -11.69
N HIS A 14 14.34 10.09 -12.97
CA HIS A 14 13.05 10.58 -13.47
C HIS A 14 12.06 9.42 -13.38
N ALA A 15 11.51 9.21 -12.20
CA ALA A 15 10.33 8.40 -12.08
C ALA A 15 9.12 9.31 -12.28
N THR A 16 8.60 9.45 -13.49
CA THR A 16 7.33 10.17 -13.78
C THR A 16 6.21 9.18 -14.13
N HIS A 17 6.29 7.96 -13.60
CA HIS A 17 5.60 6.81 -14.15
C HIS A 17 4.64 6.12 -13.18
N PHE A 18 4.68 6.44 -11.88
CA PHE A 18 3.90 5.73 -10.86
C PHE A 18 2.47 6.28 -10.76
N LEU A 19 1.49 5.40 -10.93
CA LEU A 19 0.06 5.72 -10.82
C LEU A 19 -0.53 5.27 -9.49
N GLY A 20 0.05 4.25 -8.85
CA GLY A 20 -0.38 3.81 -7.52
C GLY A 20 -0.07 2.35 -7.24
N THR A 21 -0.26 1.96 -5.97
CA THR A 21 -0.07 0.59 -5.51
C THR A 21 -0.95 0.32 -4.30
N MET A 22 -1.25 -0.95 -4.06
CA MET A 22 -1.84 -1.43 -2.82
C MET A 22 -1.39 -2.86 -2.60
N MET A 23 -1.00 -3.19 -1.37
CA MET A 23 -0.59 -4.54 -0.98
C MET A 23 -1.51 -5.06 0.14
N THR A 24 -1.77 -6.36 0.08
CA THR A 24 -2.50 -7.15 1.07
C THR A 24 -1.68 -8.37 1.45
N TYR A 25 -1.83 -8.85 2.67
CA TYR A 25 -1.16 -10.04 3.16
C TYR A 25 -2.16 -11.02 3.79
N TYR A 26 -1.87 -12.31 3.61
CA TYR A 26 -2.68 -13.41 4.12
C TYR A 26 -1.80 -14.47 4.75
N PRO A 27 -1.90 -14.67 6.07
CA PRO A 27 -1.33 -15.84 6.72
C PRO A 27 -1.95 -17.12 6.15
N LYS A 28 -1.13 -18.15 5.89
CA LYS A 28 -1.56 -19.45 5.36
C LYS A 28 -1.39 -20.57 6.37
N GLN A 29 -0.15 -20.84 6.75
CA GLN A 29 0.20 -21.94 7.64
C GLN A 29 1.23 -21.46 8.65
N THR A 30 1.00 -21.76 9.92
CA THR A 30 2.00 -21.66 10.98
C THR A 30 2.72 -23.00 11.11
N HIS A 31 4.04 -22.98 11.06
CA HIS A 31 4.90 -24.16 11.14
C HIS A 31 5.31 -24.45 12.58
N ALA A 32 5.84 -25.65 12.82
CA ALA A 32 6.23 -26.10 14.16
C ALA A 32 7.37 -25.26 14.78
N ASP A 33 8.19 -24.62 13.96
CA ASP A 33 9.25 -23.70 14.38
C ASP A 33 8.75 -22.27 14.69
N GLY A 34 7.44 -22.03 14.54
CA GLY A 34 6.80 -20.73 14.73
C GLY A 34 6.86 -19.81 13.50
N SER A 35 7.49 -20.22 12.40
CA SER A 35 7.41 -19.45 11.17
C SER A 35 6.01 -19.51 10.55
N VAL A 36 5.63 -18.46 9.81
CA VAL A 36 4.32 -18.38 9.14
C VAL A 36 4.54 -18.20 7.65
N THR A 37 3.92 -19.07 6.86
CA THR A 37 3.79 -18.86 5.41
C THR A 37 2.79 -17.76 5.16
N VAL A 38 3.22 -16.67 4.52
CA VAL A 38 2.40 -15.50 4.21
C VAL A 38 2.31 -15.34 2.69
N SER A 39 1.08 -15.23 2.19
CA SER A 39 0.81 -14.88 0.80
C SER A 39 0.59 -13.37 0.70
N LEU A 40 1.38 -12.73 -0.15
CA LEU A 40 1.32 -11.30 -0.41
C LEU A 40 0.75 -11.10 -1.81
N ARG A 41 -0.17 -10.14 -1.94
CA ARG A 41 -0.77 -9.76 -3.22
C ARG A 41 -0.77 -8.24 -3.32
N TYR A 42 -0.36 -7.72 -4.47
CA TYR A 42 -0.35 -6.28 -4.69
C TYR A 42 -0.74 -5.92 -6.12
N LYS A 43 -1.39 -4.77 -6.25
CA LYS A 43 -1.71 -4.14 -7.54
C LYS A 43 -0.69 -3.03 -7.80
N LEU A 44 -0.32 -2.85 -9.05
CA LEU A 44 0.58 -1.79 -9.50
C LEU A 44 -0.03 -1.07 -10.69
N GLY A 45 -0.10 0.25 -10.60
CA GLY A 45 -0.38 1.13 -11.72
C GLY A 45 0.89 1.87 -12.13
N PHE A 46 1.24 1.78 -13.40
CA PHE A 46 2.33 2.53 -14.00
C PHE A 46 1.94 3.08 -15.37
N THR A 47 2.69 4.04 -15.91
CA THR A 47 2.53 4.48 -17.31
C THR A 47 3.02 3.43 -18.32
N SER A 48 3.75 2.39 -17.89
CA SER A 48 4.12 1.25 -18.75
C SER A 48 4.32 -0.04 -17.93
N CYS A 49 4.27 -1.20 -18.59
CA CYS A 49 4.48 -2.50 -17.93
C CYS A 49 5.95 -2.86 -17.68
N TYR A 50 6.90 -1.98 -18.01
CA TYR A 50 8.34 -2.24 -17.93
C TYR A 50 9.01 -1.71 -16.64
N HIS A 51 8.26 -0.99 -15.80
CA HIS A 51 8.79 -0.48 -14.55
C HIS A 51 9.00 -1.59 -13.51
N SER A 52 9.90 -1.37 -12.56
CA SER A 52 10.21 -2.35 -11.52
C SER A 52 9.22 -2.30 -10.36
N ASP A 53 9.14 -3.40 -9.62
CA ASP A 53 8.26 -3.62 -8.46
C ASP A 53 9.06 -4.01 -7.22
N ILE A 54 10.25 -3.41 -7.05
CA ILE A 54 11.18 -3.79 -5.99
C ILE A 54 10.65 -3.37 -4.62
N TRP A 55 10.03 -4.32 -3.92
CA TRP A 55 9.66 -4.18 -2.51
C TRP A 55 10.88 -4.37 -1.61
N SER A 56 11.07 -3.44 -0.69
CA SER A 56 12.05 -3.55 0.39
C SER A 56 11.38 -4.06 1.66
N CYS A 57 12.19 -4.60 2.57
CA CYS A 57 11.74 -5.13 3.85
C CYS A 57 12.46 -4.42 4.98
N LEU A 58 11.70 -3.93 5.97
CA LEU A 58 12.22 -3.55 7.27
C LEU A 58 11.96 -4.70 8.24
N GLY A 59 13.05 -5.19 8.84
CA GLY A 59 13.05 -6.38 9.70
C GLY A 59 13.19 -7.68 8.89
N TYR A 60 12.32 -8.67 9.11
CA TYR A 60 12.41 -9.97 8.44
C TYR A 60 11.14 -10.29 7.64
N CYS A 61 11.25 -10.40 6.32
CA CYS A 61 10.14 -10.73 5.41
C CYS A 61 10.41 -12.00 4.60
N GLY A 62 11.46 -12.76 4.95
CA GLY A 62 11.94 -13.90 4.17
C GLY A 62 12.46 -13.50 2.78
N SER A 63 12.36 -14.42 1.82
CA SER A 63 12.78 -14.17 0.43
C SER A 63 11.62 -13.69 -0.42
N LEU A 64 11.68 -12.43 -0.86
CA LEU A 64 10.68 -11.82 -1.72
C LEU A 64 10.95 -12.16 -3.19
N ASN A 65 10.17 -13.08 -3.75
CA ASN A 65 10.26 -13.51 -5.15
C ASN A 65 8.89 -13.33 -5.83
N PRO A 66 8.53 -12.11 -6.26
CA PRO A 66 7.24 -11.88 -6.90
C PRO A 66 7.11 -12.53 -8.26
N THR A 67 5.93 -13.08 -8.50
CA THR A 67 5.42 -13.36 -9.85
C THR A 67 4.51 -12.20 -10.25
N LEU A 68 4.90 -11.50 -11.31
CA LEU A 68 4.12 -10.40 -11.89
C LEU A 68 3.30 -10.88 -13.08
N GLN A 69 2.08 -10.39 -13.17
CA GLN A 69 1.18 -10.59 -14.28
C GLN A 69 0.67 -9.25 -14.81
N GLU A 70 0.67 -9.07 -16.13
CA GLU A 70 -0.04 -7.99 -16.79
C GLU A 70 -1.54 -8.26 -16.74
N VAL A 71 -2.29 -7.31 -16.18
CA VAL A 71 -3.76 -7.40 -16.09
C VAL A 71 -4.38 -6.67 -17.28
N ASP A 72 -3.94 -5.44 -17.52
CA ASP A 72 -4.42 -4.64 -18.64
C ASP A 72 -3.43 -3.51 -18.96
N MET A 73 -3.47 -3.02 -20.20
CA MET A 73 -2.67 -1.90 -20.68
C MET A 73 -3.45 -1.13 -21.74
N GLU A 74 -3.44 0.19 -21.65
CA GLU A 74 -4.00 1.04 -22.69
C GLU A 74 -3.25 0.78 -24.02
N PRO A 75 -3.94 0.60 -25.16
CA PRO A 75 -3.27 0.38 -26.44
C PRO A 75 -2.32 1.51 -26.86
N SER A 76 -2.58 2.75 -26.41
CA SER A 76 -1.69 3.90 -26.63
C SER A 76 -0.48 3.92 -25.69
N GLY A 77 -0.45 3.04 -24.68
CA GLY A 77 0.62 2.93 -23.69
C GLY A 77 0.58 4.01 -22.62
N GLU A 78 -0.58 4.62 -22.35
CA GLU A 78 -0.71 5.67 -21.33
C GLU A 78 -0.72 5.13 -19.89
N TRP A 79 -1.22 3.90 -19.70
CA TRP A 79 -1.25 3.23 -18.41
C TRP A 79 -1.16 1.72 -18.59
N CYS A 80 -0.62 1.07 -17.56
CA CYS A 80 -0.53 -0.37 -17.43
C CYS A 80 -0.82 -0.75 -15.98
N GLN A 81 -1.68 -1.76 -15.81
CA GLN A 81 -1.92 -2.42 -14.53
C GLN A 81 -1.25 -3.79 -14.52
N ARG A 82 -0.45 -4.04 -13.49
CA ARG A 82 0.08 -5.37 -13.17
C ARG A 82 -0.36 -5.80 -11.78
N GLU A 83 -0.47 -7.10 -11.58
CA GLU A 83 -0.66 -7.70 -10.27
C GLU A 83 0.53 -8.59 -9.93
N GLY A 84 1.02 -8.42 -8.71
CA GLY A 84 2.10 -9.21 -8.17
C GLY A 84 1.61 -10.13 -7.06
N THR A 85 2.09 -11.36 -7.10
CA THR A 85 1.86 -12.34 -6.04
C THR A 85 3.18 -12.92 -5.58
N MET A 86 3.35 -13.09 -4.28
CA MET A 86 4.47 -13.82 -3.72
C MET A 86 4.05 -14.59 -2.48
N THR A 87 4.79 -15.65 -2.18
CA THR A 87 4.65 -16.38 -0.92
C THR A 87 6.01 -16.41 -0.26
N THR A 88 6.06 -16.02 1.00
CA THR A 88 7.30 -15.97 1.78
C THR A 88 7.08 -16.58 3.16
N LEU A 89 8.19 -16.86 3.85
CA LEU A 89 8.21 -17.36 5.20
C LEU A 89 8.65 -16.24 6.15
N ILE A 90 7.83 -15.93 7.14
CA ILE A 90 8.06 -14.83 8.08
C ILE A 90 8.14 -15.39 9.50
N PHE A 91 9.15 -14.96 10.26
CA PHE A 91 9.25 -15.26 11.68
C PHE A 91 8.59 -14.14 12.49
N PRO A 92 7.48 -14.41 13.22
CA PRO A 92 6.69 -13.40 13.94
C PRO A 92 7.42 -12.69 15.11
N SER A 93 8.69 -13.01 15.32
CA SER A 93 9.54 -12.41 16.35
C SER A 93 10.24 -11.14 15.93
N TYR A 94 10.23 -10.85 14.63
CA TYR A 94 10.77 -9.63 14.06
C TYR A 94 9.63 -8.73 13.64
N LEU A 95 9.86 -7.42 13.72
CA LEU A 95 9.03 -6.48 12.97
C LEU A 95 9.09 -6.87 11.50
N THR A 96 7.94 -6.84 10.84
CA THR A 96 7.84 -7.12 9.41
C THR A 96 7.06 -5.98 8.78
N GLN A 97 7.76 -5.18 7.97
CA GLN A 97 7.15 -4.11 7.21
C GLN A 97 7.68 -4.16 5.78
N LEU A 98 6.78 -4.33 4.83
CA LEU A 98 7.08 -4.24 3.41
C LEU A 98 6.93 -2.80 2.96
N VAL A 99 7.92 -2.30 2.23
CA VAL A 99 7.97 -0.91 1.78
C VAL A 99 8.25 -0.88 0.29
N PHE A 100 7.31 -0.34 -0.46
CA PHE A 100 7.55 0.13 -1.82
C PHE A 100 7.67 1.65 -1.73
N ALA A 101 8.82 2.21 -2.10
CA ALA A 101 9.01 3.65 -2.15
C ALA A 101 9.89 4.05 -3.33
N GLY A 102 9.71 5.27 -3.83
CA GLY A 102 10.50 5.77 -4.94
C GLY A 102 10.44 7.27 -5.13
N GLY A 103 10.87 7.70 -6.32
CA GLY A 103 10.86 9.09 -6.76
C GLY A 103 9.46 9.58 -7.09
N ASN A 104 9.29 10.29 -8.20
CA ASN A 104 8.06 11.00 -8.44
C ASN A 104 6.88 10.07 -8.79
N TRP A 105 5.66 10.55 -8.52
CA TRP A 105 4.44 10.10 -9.20
C TRP A 105 4.50 10.47 -10.70
N ILE A 106 3.38 10.40 -11.42
CA ILE A 106 3.28 10.97 -12.78
C ILE A 106 3.54 12.48 -12.84
N ASP A 107 3.76 13.01 -14.05
CA ASP A 107 3.97 14.43 -14.25
C ASP A 107 2.74 15.30 -13.90
N TYR A 108 2.99 16.56 -13.57
CA TYR A 108 1.98 17.60 -13.33
C TYR A 108 1.00 17.33 -12.16
N ILE A 109 1.46 16.63 -11.11
CA ILE A 109 0.71 16.49 -9.85
C ILE A 109 0.37 17.87 -9.26
N GLN A 110 -0.92 18.11 -9.04
CA GLN A 110 -1.44 19.41 -8.61
C GLN A 110 -1.23 19.70 -7.11
N ASN A 111 -1.13 18.67 -6.27
CA ASN A 111 -1.01 18.82 -4.82
C ASN A 111 0.44 18.77 -4.30
N ASN A 112 1.44 18.93 -5.17
CA ASN A 112 2.87 18.96 -4.82
C ASN A 112 3.38 17.71 -4.09
N VAL A 113 2.65 16.60 -4.17
CA VAL A 113 3.10 15.32 -3.64
C VAL A 113 4.07 14.72 -4.64
N VAL A 114 5.34 14.68 -4.25
CA VAL A 114 6.42 14.25 -5.13
C VAL A 114 6.67 12.77 -4.96
N SER A 115 7.15 12.34 -3.79
CA SER A 115 7.56 10.96 -3.59
C SER A 115 6.38 10.07 -3.26
N TRP A 116 6.36 8.87 -3.84
CA TRP A 116 5.41 7.84 -3.47
C TRP A 116 6.01 6.88 -2.44
N ARG A 117 5.14 6.41 -1.53
CA ARG A 117 5.49 5.43 -0.50
C ARG A 117 4.25 4.62 -0.14
N ALA A 118 4.39 3.31 -0.16
CA ALA A 118 3.39 2.36 0.29
C ALA A 118 4.03 1.40 1.29
N GLU A 119 3.35 1.21 2.39
CA GLU A 119 3.82 0.40 3.51
C GLU A 119 2.77 -0.64 3.86
N THR A 120 3.22 -1.83 4.22
CA THR A 120 2.38 -2.90 4.73
C THR A 120 3.02 -3.43 6.00
N PHE A 121 2.40 -3.13 7.13
CA PHE A 121 2.76 -3.71 8.41
C PHE A 121 2.12 -5.09 8.51
N VAL A 122 2.90 -6.08 8.92
CA VAL A 122 2.45 -7.47 8.98
C VAL A 122 2.43 -7.91 10.44
N GLU A 123 1.23 -8.08 10.99
CA GLU A 123 1.01 -8.60 12.34
C GLU A 123 0.65 -10.09 12.26
N LEU A 124 1.45 -10.94 12.89
CA LEU A 124 1.33 -12.40 12.83
C LEU A 124 1.11 -13.05 14.21
N GLY A 125 0.87 -12.23 15.24
CA GLY A 125 0.43 -12.69 16.55
C GLY A 125 -0.90 -13.43 16.44
N ILE A 126 -0.98 -14.56 17.15
CA ILE A 126 -2.21 -15.36 17.21
C ILE A 126 -3.24 -14.59 18.01
N ARG A 127 -4.34 -14.25 17.35
CA ARG A 127 -5.45 -13.52 17.96
C ARG A 127 -6.24 -14.42 18.90
N SER A 128 -6.66 -13.89 20.04
CA SER A 128 -7.45 -14.63 21.04
C SER A 128 -8.85 -15.01 20.58
N ASP A 129 -9.42 -14.26 19.63
CA ASP A 129 -10.77 -14.42 19.10
C ASP A 129 -10.84 -15.39 17.91
N THR A 130 -10.00 -15.22 16.89
CA THR A 130 -10.00 -16.06 15.67
C THR A 130 -9.09 -17.28 15.79
N ARG A 131 -8.20 -17.29 16.79
CA ARG A 131 -7.14 -18.31 16.99
C ARG A 131 -6.19 -18.44 15.80
N LYS A 132 -6.08 -17.39 14.98
CA LYS A 132 -5.23 -17.33 13.79
C LYS A 132 -4.42 -16.03 13.80
N PRO A 133 -3.32 -15.97 13.04
CA PRO A 133 -2.66 -14.69 12.76
C PRO A 133 -3.60 -13.75 11.98
N ASN A 134 -3.37 -12.45 12.10
CA ASN A 134 -4.18 -11.41 11.46
C ASN A 134 -3.99 -11.40 9.93
N ALA A 135 -5.06 -11.21 9.16
CA ALA A 135 -4.99 -10.89 7.73
C ALA A 135 -5.19 -9.38 7.53
N SER A 136 -4.60 -8.79 6.49
CA SER A 136 -4.82 -7.36 6.23
C SER A 136 -6.23 -7.06 5.72
N PRO A 137 -6.73 -5.83 5.93
CA PRO A 137 -7.84 -5.28 5.16
C PRO A 137 -7.62 -5.42 3.66
N GLN A 138 -8.71 -5.52 2.92
CA GLN A 138 -8.73 -5.58 1.47
C GLN A 138 -9.57 -4.46 0.91
N SER A 139 -9.21 -4.01 -0.28
CA SER A 139 -10.04 -3.14 -1.11
C SER A 139 -9.95 -3.59 -2.56
N THR A 140 -10.97 -3.26 -3.34
CA THR A 140 -10.97 -3.50 -4.79
C THR A 140 -10.53 -2.29 -5.61
N ILE A 141 -10.21 -1.16 -4.97
CA ILE A 141 -9.94 0.10 -5.68
C ILE A 141 -8.83 -0.04 -6.72
N MET A 142 -9.05 0.60 -7.87
CA MET A 142 -8.04 0.74 -8.91
C MET A 142 -7.06 1.86 -8.51
N PRO A 143 -5.74 1.66 -8.67
CA PRO A 143 -4.75 2.65 -8.27
C PRO A 143 -4.88 4.04 -8.91
N ALA A 144 -5.60 4.19 -10.02
CA ALA A 144 -5.88 5.47 -10.66
C ALA A 144 -7.37 5.63 -11.00
N VAL A 145 -7.94 6.79 -10.68
CA VAL A 145 -9.35 7.11 -10.90
C VAL A 145 -9.47 8.47 -11.61
N ARG A 146 -10.28 8.55 -12.67
CA ARG A 146 -10.55 9.80 -13.40
C ARG A 146 -11.92 10.37 -12.99
N VAL A 147 -11.96 11.66 -12.65
CA VAL A 147 -13.14 12.32 -12.09
C VAL A 147 -13.40 13.64 -12.82
N PRO A 148 -14.64 14.01 -13.16
CA PRO A 148 -14.93 15.34 -13.67
C PRO A 148 -14.66 16.42 -12.61
N SER A 149 -13.88 17.44 -12.96
CA SER A 149 -13.49 18.54 -12.04
C SER A 149 -14.67 19.33 -11.48
N ASN A 150 -15.78 19.39 -12.23
CA ASN A 150 -16.92 20.25 -11.96
C ASN A 150 -17.94 19.68 -10.96
N CYS A 151 -17.77 18.45 -10.49
CA CYS A 151 -18.72 17.78 -9.60
C CYS A 151 -18.02 17.15 -8.40
N GLN A 152 -18.66 17.20 -7.23
CA GLN A 152 -18.24 16.38 -6.10
C GLN A 152 -18.44 14.89 -6.44
N ARG A 153 -17.49 14.06 -6.03
CA ARG A 153 -17.51 12.61 -6.24
C ARG A 153 -17.04 11.89 -5.00
N ASP A 154 -17.80 10.89 -4.61
CA ASP A 154 -17.46 10.01 -3.50
C ASP A 154 -17.08 8.64 -4.06
N TYR A 155 -15.95 8.12 -3.60
CA TYR A 155 -15.41 6.83 -3.98
C TYR A 155 -15.36 5.94 -2.75
N ASP A 156 -16.31 5.01 -2.68
CA ASP A 156 -16.26 3.94 -1.70
C ASP A 156 -15.08 3.02 -2.03
N LEU A 157 -14.13 2.92 -1.10
CA LEU A 157 -12.98 2.03 -1.26
C LEU A 157 -13.41 0.56 -1.18
N MET A 158 -14.65 0.27 -0.79
CA MET A 158 -15.18 -1.08 -0.57
C MET A 158 -14.24 -1.91 0.30
N ALA A 159 -13.74 -1.26 1.35
CA ALA A 159 -12.74 -1.85 2.23
C ALA A 159 -13.42 -2.82 3.21
N PHE A 160 -12.84 -4.01 3.37
CA PHE A 160 -13.31 -4.99 4.33
C PHE A 160 -12.17 -5.81 4.89
N ASP A 161 -12.34 -6.33 6.10
CA ASP A 161 -11.36 -7.20 6.73
C ASP A 161 -11.84 -8.68 6.75
N PRO A 162 -11.02 -9.66 6.32
CA PRO A 162 -11.40 -11.07 6.28
C PRO A 162 -11.59 -11.73 7.65
N ASP A 163 -10.95 -11.22 8.69
CA ASP A 163 -11.13 -11.69 10.06
C ASP A 163 -12.40 -11.09 10.71
N GLY A 164 -13.05 -10.17 10.00
CA GLY A 164 -14.31 -9.55 10.40
C GLY A 164 -14.11 -8.32 11.27
N ASP A 165 -12.94 -7.69 11.22
CA ASP A 165 -12.65 -6.45 11.92
C ASP A 165 -13.32 -5.23 11.27
N ASN A 166 -13.39 -4.13 12.02
CA ASN A 166 -13.80 -2.86 11.45
C ASN A 166 -12.61 -2.26 10.70
N VAL A 167 -12.82 -1.85 9.44
CA VAL A 167 -11.78 -1.16 8.68
C VAL A 167 -11.99 0.35 8.78
N GLU A 168 -10.95 1.06 9.19
CA GLU A 168 -10.90 2.51 9.08
C GLU A 168 -9.86 2.92 8.05
N CYS A 169 -10.08 4.10 7.46
CA CYS A 169 -9.20 4.65 6.45
C CYS A 169 -8.84 6.08 6.81
N ARG A 170 -7.56 6.41 6.64
CA ARG A 170 -7.02 7.75 6.87
C ARG A 170 -5.99 8.12 5.81
N PHE A 171 -5.65 9.40 5.72
CA PHE A 171 -4.53 9.82 4.88
C PHE A 171 -3.20 9.27 5.43
N GLY A 172 -2.33 8.85 4.53
CA GLY A 172 -0.98 8.34 4.87
C GLY A 172 0.05 9.44 5.10
N SER A 173 -0.28 10.70 4.80
CA SER A 173 0.59 11.86 5.06
C SER A 173 -0.26 13.08 5.37
N ASP A 174 0.15 13.89 6.34
CA ASP A 174 -0.48 15.17 6.65
C ASP A 174 -0.39 16.16 5.47
N SER A 175 0.57 15.97 4.55
CA SER A 175 0.69 16.79 3.33
C SER A 175 -0.48 16.59 2.34
N LEU A 176 -1.28 15.53 2.54
CA LEU A 176 -2.45 15.20 1.73
C LEU A 176 -3.76 15.76 2.28
N LEU A 177 -3.72 16.45 3.42
CA LEU A 177 -4.83 17.27 3.92
C LEU A 177 -4.99 18.51 3.02
N ASN A 178 -5.34 18.26 1.78
CA ASN A 178 -5.61 19.27 0.78
C ASN A 178 -7.10 19.62 0.83
N GLN A 179 -7.47 20.87 0.58
CA GLN A 179 -8.85 21.37 0.72
C GLN A 179 -9.90 20.58 -0.09
N CYS A 180 -9.48 19.82 -1.10
CA CYS A 180 -10.37 19.16 -2.05
C CYS A 180 -10.63 17.67 -1.74
N PHE A 181 -9.91 17.07 -0.78
CA PHE A 181 -10.08 15.66 -0.44
C PHE A 181 -10.46 15.48 1.02
N SER A 182 -11.39 14.58 1.28
CA SER A 182 -11.68 14.09 2.62
C SER A 182 -11.85 12.58 2.60
N VAL A 183 -11.48 11.93 3.70
CA VAL A 183 -11.72 10.50 3.89
C VAL A 183 -12.55 10.31 5.16
N GLN A 184 -13.68 9.62 5.03
CA GLN A 184 -14.54 9.26 6.14
C GLN A 184 -15.08 7.86 5.90
N SER A 185 -14.97 6.96 6.89
CA SER A 185 -15.50 5.59 6.80
C SER A 185 -15.07 4.88 5.51
N CYS A 186 -13.80 5.00 5.12
CA CYS A 186 -13.27 4.43 3.87
C CYS A 186 -13.98 4.90 2.59
N THR A 187 -14.62 6.06 2.63
CA THR A 187 -15.08 6.78 1.44
C THR A 187 -14.14 7.95 1.19
N LEU A 188 -13.51 7.99 0.02
CA LEU A 188 -12.71 9.11 -0.46
C LEU A 188 -13.62 10.08 -1.22
N SER A 189 -13.83 11.26 -0.66
CA SER A 189 -14.58 12.34 -1.30
C SER A 189 -13.64 13.31 -1.98
N PHE A 190 -13.92 13.60 -3.24
CA PHE A 190 -13.32 14.67 -4.02
C PHE A 190 -14.34 15.81 -4.16
N ASN A 191 -13.99 16.98 -3.65
CA ASN A 191 -14.76 18.20 -3.80
C ASN A 191 -14.39 18.92 -5.10
N ARG A 192 -15.37 19.64 -5.67
CA ARG A 192 -15.20 20.41 -6.90
C ARG A 192 -14.00 21.35 -6.81
N THR A 193 -13.16 21.34 -7.85
CA THR A 193 -12.08 22.31 -8.03
C THR A 193 -12.47 23.39 -9.02
N ASN A 194 -11.79 24.55 -8.96
CA ASN A 194 -11.86 25.54 -10.04
C ASN A 194 -11.17 24.98 -11.29
N SER A 195 -11.58 25.42 -12.48
CA SER A 195 -11.03 24.94 -13.76
C SER A 195 -9.53 25.19 -13.93
N THR A 196 -8.94 26.09 -13.13
CA THR A 196 -7.50 26.34 -13.10
C THR A 196 -6.70 25.27 -12.35
N ASN A 197 -7.37 24.35 -11.65
CA ASN A 197 -6.77 23.30 -10.82
C ASN A 197 -7.16 21.91 -11.37
N GLU A 198 -7.30 21.78 -12.68
CA GLU A 198 -7.52 20.50 -13.34
C GLU A 198 -6.18 19.79 -13.54
N GLY A 199 -6.14 18.48 -13.29
CA GLY A 199 -4.94 17.67 -13.43
C GLY A 199 -4.93 16.48 -12.47
N PRO A 200 -3.84 15.69 -12.47
CA PRO A 200 -3.70 14.56 -11.57
C PRO A 200 -3.40 15.00 -10.15
N TYR A 201 -3.95 14.26 -9.19
CA TYR A 201 -3.70 14.42 -7.77
C TYR A 201 -3.20 13.09 -7.22
N ALA A 202 -2.10 13.12 -6.46
CA ALA A 202 -1.64 11.94 -5.76
C ALA A 202 -2.34 11.86 -4.40
N VAL A 203 -2.91 10.69 -4.09
CA VAL A 203 -3.58 10.43 -2.82
C VAL A 203 -3.01 9.15 -2.23
N GLN A 204 -2.53 9.23 -0.98
CA GLN A 204 -2.06 8.08 -0.22
C GLN A 204 -3.00 7.86 0.96
N LEU A 205 -3.53 6.65 1.06
CA LEU A 205 -4.42 6.23 2.12
C LEU A 205 -3.81 5.06 2.87
N VAL A 206 -4.15 4.93 4.14
CA VAL A 206 -3.87 3.77 4.97
C VAL A 206 -5.20 3.13 5.30
N LEU A 207 -5.29 1.81 5.10
CA LEU A 207 -6.41 0.98 5.55
C LEU A 207 -5.92 0.25 6.80
N GLU A 208 -6.64 0.41 7.90
CA GLU A 208 -6.28 -0.12 9.22
C GLU A 208 -7.44 -0.97 9.75
N ASP A 209 -7.13 -2.12 10.35
CA ASP A 209 -8.12 -3.03 10.96
C ASP A 209 -8.21 -2.84 12.47
N PHE A 210 -9.44 -2.76 12.98
CA PHE A 210 -9.75 -2.56 14.39
C PHE A 210 -10.60 -3.71 14.91
N PRO A 211 -10.16 -4.41 15.97
CA PRO A 211 -10.88 -5.56 16.46
C PRO A 211 -12.24 -5.15 17.03
N LYS A 212 -13.26 -5.99 16.86
CA LYS A 212 -14.62 -5.72 17.38
C LYS A 212 -14.73 -5.80 18.90
N GLN A 213 -13.73 -6.36 19.57
CA GLN A 213 -13.61 -6.45 21.01
C GLN A 213 -12.14 -6.39 21.41
N THR A 214 -11.85 -6.20 22.70
CA THR A 214 -10.46 -6.31 23.17
C THR A 214 -9.92 -7.70 22.91
N ILE A 215 -8.80 -7.79 22.20
CA ILE A 215 -8.12 -9.06 21.90
C ILE A 215 -6.71 -9.07 22.47
N THR A 216 -6.18 -10.27 22.65
CA THR A 216 -4.76 -10.49 22.93
C THR A 216 -4.10 -11.12 21.71
N LEU A 217 -3.05 -10.48 21.21
CA LEU A 217 -2.13 -11.02 20.22
C LEU A 217 -1.03 -11.77 20.95
N THR A 218 -0.91 -13.07 20.68
CA THR A 218 0.14 -13.92 21.29
C THR A 218 1.16 -14.29 20.23
N THR A 219 2.40 -13.85 20.40
CA THR A 219 3.50 -14.24 19.50
C THR A 219 3.87 -15.71 19.70
N VAL A 220 4.64 -16.27 18.77
CA VAL A 220 5.08 -17.67 18.84
C VAL A 220 5.98 -18.00 20.04
N TYR A 221 6.55 -16.99 20.68
CA TYR A 221 7.32 -17.14 21.92
C TYR A 221 6.51 -16.83 23.18
N GLY A 222 5.19 -16.64 23.05
CA GLY A 222 4.28 -16.40 24.17
C GLY A 222 4.22 -14.95 24.65
N ALA A 223 4.90 -14.00 23.98
CA ALA A 223 4.74 -12.59 24.30
C ALA A 223 3.32 -12.14 23.93
N GLN A 224 2.67 -11.38 24.82
CA GLN A 224 1.29 -10.97 24.65
C GLN A 224 1.18 -9.45 24.54
N THR A 225 0.41 -8.99 23.56
CA THR A 225 0.03 -7.59 23.39
C THR A 225 -1.48 -7.49 23.35
N THR A 226 -2.05 -6.57 24.13
CA THR A 226 -3.49 -6.31 24.12
C THR A 226 -3.81 -5.23 23.10
N LYS A 227 -4.81 -5.46 22.25
CA LYS A 227 -5.38 -4.47 21.33
C LYS A 227 -6.83 -4.21 21.71
N THR A 228 -7.17 -2.94 21.96
CA THR A 228 -8.56 -2.51 22.16
C THR A 228 -9.25 -2.23 20.83
N THR A 229 -10.57 -1.99 20.87
CA THR A 229 -11.36 -1.65 19.69
C THR A 229 -11.00 -0.31 19.03
N SER A 230 -10.08 0.45 19.63
CA SER A 230 -9.61 1.75 19.15
C SER A 230 -8.13 1.71 18.72
N GLN A 231 -7.54 0.52 18.61
CA GLN A 231 -6.15 0.33 18.23
C GLN A 231 -6.09 -0.56 17.00
N ALA A 232 -5.47 -0.05 15.93
CA ALA A 232 -5.22 -0.82 14.71
C ALA A 232 -4.38 -2.07 15.02
N ILE A 233 -4.66 -3.20 14.38
CA ILE A 233 -3.85 -4.43 14.52
C ILE A 233 -2.63 -4.32 13.62
N SER A 234 -2.84 -3.96 12.35
CA SER A 234 -1.82 -3.75 11.31
C SER A 234 -2.04 -2.48 10.50
#